data_AF-A0A961R576-F1
#
_entry.id   AF-A0A961R576-F1
#
_cell.length_a   1.000
_cell.length_b   1.000
_cell.length_c   1.000
_cell.angle_alpha   90.00
_cell.angle_beta   90.00
_cell.angle_gamma   90.00
#
_symmetry.space_group_name_H-M   'P 1'
#
loop_
_entity.id
_entity.type
_entity.pdbx_description
1 polymer ?
#
loop_
_entity_poly.entity_id
_entity_poly.type
_entity_poly.pdbx_seq_one_letter_code
_entity_poly.pdbx_strand_id
1 'polypeptide(L)'
;MLRYAPHLAIALLSGPIIFGLLATLLPAFGYFPALGGNELTIGHFGTLLAQPGLWRSAWISLSAGLITTLVSLALVVAFFAAWSNTRFFARVQHLVSPLLSIPHAAAAFGFAFMIAPSGWIMRLISPGLTGLTRPPDIQILNDPWGFAMMAGLVIKEVPFLFLVMLAALPQVRPLAHQKVATGLGYGRMAGFLMVLGPPLYRQMRLAVFAVIAYASSVVDVALILGPTNPAPLAVRLVDWMNDPDLTRRFMASAGAVLQFLLTALALLIWLALERLGGVVMQRLAASGRRYSRDRAARLAAGSAMMLAAGLVLAGLGVLAIWSFAGYWAFPDALPSSWTMKTWSRHVDAVGAPLAVTVEIALAATLIAVIVTLACLERETRLGRGGGSRALGILYLPLLVPQPAFLFGLQMLFLAAGLNGWFWAVVMVHLVFVLPYVFLSLSDPWRALDDRYAKLAASLGAPV
;
A
#
# COMPACT_ATOMS: atom_id res chain seq x y z
N MET A 1 -4.42 24.85 24.28
CA MET A 1 -4.75 23.80 23.28
C MET A 1 -3.53 23.05 22.76
N LEU A 2 -2.49 23.73 22.27
CA LEU A 2 -1.26 23.10 21.71
C LEU A 2 -0.57 22.07 22.63
N ARG A 3 -0.61 22.25 23.96
CA ARG A 3 -0.03 21.31 24.94
C ARG A 3 -0.61 19.89 24.84
N TYR A 4 -1.85 19.72 24.40
CA TYR A 4 -2.50 18.40 24.33
C TYR A 4 -2.47 17.78 22.93
N ALA A 5 -2.07 18.54 21.90
CA ALA A 5 -2.16 18.07 20.51
C ALA A 5 -1.38 16.77 20.23
N PRO A 6 -0.13 16.57 20.70
CA PRO A 6 0.56 15.29 20.54
C PRO A 6 -0.11 14.14 21.28
N HIS A 7 -0.69 14.39 22.46
CA HIS A 7 -1.42 13.36 23.20
C HIS A 7 -2.70 12.96 22.47
N LEU A 8 -3.41 13.94 21.91
CA LEU A 8 -4.58 13.70 21.06
C LEU A 8 -4.20 12.91 19.80
N ALA A 9 -3.12 13.29 19.11
CA ALA A 9 -2.63 12.56 17.94
C ALA A 9 -2.30 11.11 18.30
N ILE A 10 -1.56 10.88 19.39
CA ILE A 10 -1.25 9.53 19.86
C ILE A 10 -2.54 8.77 20.18
N ALA A 11 -3.47 9.37 20.91
CA ALA A 11 -4.73 8.72 21.26
C ALA A 11 -5.58 8.35 20.03
N LEU A 12 -5.67 9.25 19.04
CA LEU A 12 -6.40 9.01 17.78
C LEU A 12 -5.75 7.90 16.93
N LEU A 13 -4.42 7.76 17.00
CA LEU A 13 -3.69 6.72 16.27
C LEU A 13 -3.71 5.37 17.00
N SER A 14 -3.26 5.34 18.25
CA SER A 14 -3.06 4.11 19.00
C SER A 14 -4.34 3.59 19.64
N GLY A 15 -5.28 4.46 20.00
CA GLY A 15 -6.54 4.09 20.67
C GLY A 15 -7.33 3.07 19.85
N PRO A 16 -7.78 3.41 18.62
CA PRO A 16 -8.55 2.50 17.78
C PRO A 16 -7.82 1.17 17.49
N ILE A 17 -6.49 1.21 17.35
CA ILE A 17 -5.67 0.01 17.13
C ILE A 17 -5.66 -0.87 18.39
N ILE A 18 -5.38 -0.30 19.56
CA ILE A 18 -5.31 -1.05 20.83
C ILE A 18 -6.68 -1.64 21.15
N PHE A 19 -7.74 -0.83 21.12
CA PHE A 19 -9.10 -1.30 21.38
C PHE A 19 -9.54 -2.33 20.34
N GLY A 20 -9.25 -2.10 19.06
CA GLY A 20 -9.52 -3.06 17.99
C GLY A 20 -8.80 -4.38 18.19
N LEU A 21 -7.50 -4.37 18.49
CA LEU A 21 -6.74 -5.59 18.77
C LEU A 21 -7.24 -6.33 20.01
N LEU A 22 -7.55 -5.62 21.10
CA LEU A 22 -8.12 -6.23 22.31
C LEU A 22 -9.48 -6.87 22.02
N ALA A 23 -10.33 -6.19 21.25
CA ALA A 23 -11.64 -6.69 20.84
C ALA A 23 -11.60 -7.79 19.78
N THR A 24 -10.46 -8.00 19.13
CA THR A 24 -10.19 -9.20 18.31
C THR A 24 -9.62 -10.34 19.17
N LEU A 25 -8.75 -10.03 20.13
CA LEU A 25 -8.12 -11.03 20.99
C LEU A 25 -9.11 -11.71 21.92
N LEU A 26 -9.99 -10.95 22.58
CA LEU A 26 -10.95 -11.51 23.55
C LEU A 26 -11.90 -12.56 22.90
N PRO A 27 -12.58 -12.29 21.77
CA PRO A 27 -13.39 -13.29 21.10
C PRO A 27 -12.56 -14.43 20.50
N ALA A 28 -11.31 -14.21 20.11
CA ALA A 28 -10.46 -15.32 19.65
C ALA A 28 -10.27 -16.39 20.75
N PHE A 29 -10.30 -15.97 22.03
CA PHE A 29 -10.29 -16.84 23.20
C PHE A 29 -11.69 -17.12 23.78
N GLY A 30 -12.77 -16.89 23.03
CA GLY A 30 -14.14 -17.23 23.46
C GLY A 30 -14.82 -16.23 24.39
N TYR A 31 -14.13 -15.17 24.81
CA TYR A 31 -14.70 -14.15 25.68
C TYR A 31 -15.29 -12.99 24.86
N PHE A 32 -16.61 -13.02 24.66
CA PHE A 32 -17.37 -11.90 24.13
C PHE A 32 -18.84 -12.00 24.59
N PRO A 33 -19.18 -11.41 25.75
CA PRO A 33 -20.50 -11.59 26.38
C PRO A 33 -21.68 -11.20 25.48
N ALA A 34 -21.51 -10.19 24.61
CA ALA A 34 -22.54 -9.76 23.68
C ALA A 34 -22.93 -10.81 22.62
N LEU A 35 -22.10 -11.84 22.39
CA LEU A 35 -22.40 -13.00 21.55
C LEU A 35 -22.60 -14.29 22.35
N GLY A 36 -22.73 -14.20 23.68
CA GLY A 36 -22.88 -15.35 24.57
C GLY A 36 -21.58 -16.08 24.94
N GLY A 37 -20.42 -15.53 24.58
CA GLY A 37 -19.11 -16.08 24.97
C GLY A 37 -18.68 -15.58 26.34
N ASN A 38 -18.88 -16.39 27.39
CA ASN A 38 -18.57 -16.02 28.78
C ASN A 38 -17.34 -16.75 29.36
N GLU A 39 -16.80 -17.73 28.65
CA GLU A 39 -15.68 -18.55 29.11
C GLU A 39 -14.49 -18.42 28.19
N LEU A 40 -13.29 -18.51 28.77
CA LEU A 40 -12.05 -18.54 28.00
C LEU A 40 -11.83 -19.94 27.43
N THR A 41 -11.68 -20.04 26.11
CA THR A 41 -11.44 -21.29 25.38
C THR A 41 -10.50 -21.09 24.21
N ILE A 42 -9.71 -22.13 23.89
CA ILE A 42 -8.89 -22.20 22.68
C ILE A 42 -9.58 -22.96 21.53
N GLY A 43 -10.82 -23.42 21.73
CA GLY A 43 -11.56 -24.24 20.76
C GLY A 43 -11.72 -23.57 19.40
N HIS A 44 -11.85 -22.24 19.35
CA HIS A 44 -11.98 -21.49 18.10
C HIS A 44 -10.71 -21.57 17.22
N PHE A 45 -9.53 -21.66 17.82
CA PHE A 45 -8.29 -21.95 17.07
C PHE A 45 -8.32 -23.35 16.50
N GLY A 46 -8.83 -24.34 17.22
CA GLY A 46 -9.06 -25.70 16.69
C GLY A 46 -9.98 -25.69 15.47
N THR A 47 -11.11 -24.98 15.54
CA THR A 47 -12.04 -24.85 14.41
C THR A 47 -11.43 -24.12 13.21
N LEU A 48 -10.59 -23.11 13.47
CA LEU A 48 -9.86 -22.40 12.43
C LEU A 48 -8.86 -23.33 11.74
N LEU A 49 -8.03 -24.03 12.51
CA LEU A 49 -7.01 -24.95 11.99
C LEU A 49 -7.59 -26.12 11.19
N ALA A 50 -8.84 -26.50 11.49
CA ALA A 50 -9.58 -27.49 10.72
C ALA A 50 -10.14 -26.95 9.38
N GLN A 51 -10.10 -25.64 9.13
CA GLN A 51 -10.63 -25.06 7.90
C GLN A 51 -9.85 -25.54 6.67
N PRO A 52 -10.53 -26.10 5.66
CA PRO A 52 -9.88 -26.52 4.42
C PRO A 52 -9.14 -25.35 3.75
N GLY A 53 -7.93 -25.63 3.27
CA GLY A 53 -7.12 -24.67 2.53
C GLY A 53 -6.55 -23.51 3.37
N LEU A 54 -6.70 -23.50 4.70
CA LEU A 54 -6.17 -22.43 5.56
C LEU A 54 -4.67 -22.16 5.31
N TRP A 55 -3.87 -23.20 5.24
CA TRP A 55 -2.41 -23.07 5.03
C TRP A 55 -2.05 -22.52 3.66
N ARG A 56 -2.86 -22.83 2.64
CA ARG A 56 -2.69 -22.24 1.32
C ARG A 56 -3.08 -20.77 1.33
N SER A 57 -4.18 -20.38 1.98
CA SER A 57 -4.55 -18.98 2.20
C SER A 57 -3.46 -18.20 2.94
N ALA A 58 -2.90 -18.78 4.01
CA ALA A 58 -1.80 -18.21 4.78
C ALA A 58 -0.53 -18.04 3.95
N TRP A 59 -0.17 -19.06 3.15
CA TRP A 59 0.97 -19.01 2.25
C TRP A 59 0.82 -17.93 1.17
N ILE A 60 -0.36 -17.82 0.55
CA ILE A 60 -0.65 -16.79 -0.46
C ILE A 60 -0.54 -15.38 0.15
N SER A 61 -1.07 -15.17 1.35
CA SER A 61 -0.94 -13.90 2.08
C SER A 61 0.53 -13.59 2.43
N LEU A 62 1.28 -14.57 2.94
CA LEU A 62 2.69 -14.40 3.27
C LEU A 62 3.54 -14.11 2.03
N SER A 63 3.34 -14.87 0.95
CA SER A 63 4.08 -14.72 -0.30
C SER A 63 3.74 -13.42 -1.01
N ALA A 64 2.47 -12.99 -1.01
CA ALA A 64 2.08 -11.68 -1.52
C ALA A 64 2.79 -10.55 -0.77
N GLY A 65 2.82 -10.59 0.57
CA GLY A 65 3.54 -9.61 1.39
C GLY A 65 5.03 -9.51 1.05
N LEU A 66 5.71 -10.64 0.89
CA LEU A 66 7.17 -10.68 0.67
C LEU A 66 7.56 -10.46 -0.79
N ILE A 67 6.96 -11.19 -1.72
CA ILE A 67 7.33 -11.19 -3.15
C ILE A 67 6.97 -9.85 -3.78
N THR A 68 5.76 -9.33 -3.56
CA THR A 68 5.37 -8.01 -4.09
C THR A 68 6.33 -6.93 -3.59
N THR A 69 6.60 -6.88 -2.29
CA THR A 69 7.52 -5.89 -1.72
C THR A 69 8.92 -6.01 -2.33
N LEU A 70 9.45 -7.24 -2.42
CA LEU A 70 10.77 -7.49 -2.98
C LEU A 70 10.87 -7.02 -4.43
N VAL A 71 9.90 -7.41 -5.27
CA VAL A 71 9.89 -7.07 -6.70
C VAL A 71 9.72 -5.57 -6.89
N SER A 72 8.78 -4.93 -6.18
CA SER A 72 8.56 -3.48 -6.27
C SER A 72 9.79 -2.69 -5.83
N LEU A 73 10.40 -3.06 -4.69
CA LEU A 73 11.61 -2.42 -4.19
C LEU A 73 12.78 -2.61 -5.17
N ALA A 74 12.98 -3.82 -5.69
CA ALA A 74 14.03 -4.11 -6.65
C ALA A 74 13.85 -3.30 -7.94
N LEU A 75 12.62 -3.20 -8.46
CA LEU A 75 12.30 -2.41 -9.65
C LEU A 75 12.61 -0.92 -9.44
N VAL A 76 12.14 -0.35 -8.33
CA VAL A 76 12.35 1.06 -7.98
C VAL A 76 13.84 1.35 -7.78
N VAL A 77 14.53 0.55 -6.97
CA VAL A 77 15.96 0.73 -6.69
C VAL A 77 16.79 0.57 -7.97
N ALA A 78 16.50 -0.44 -8.80
CA ALA A 78 17.19 -0.63 -10.07
C ALA A 78 16.95 0.55 -11.03
N PHE A 79 15.75 1.10 -11.09
CA PHE A 79 15.44 2.28 -11.89
C PHE A 79 16.21 3.52 -11.41
N PHE A 80 16.23 3.81 -10.11
CA PHE A 80 17.00 4.92 -9.55
C PHE A 80 18.51 4.73 -9.79
N ALA A 81 19.01 3.52 -9.59
CA ALA A 81 20.41 3.18 -9.88
C ALA A 81 20.78 3.38 -11.34
N ALA A 82 19.86 3.07 -12.26
CA ALA A 82 20.09 3.17 -13.69
C ALA A 82 19.93 4.58 -14.26
N TRP A 83 18.94 5.36 -13.78
CA TRP A 83 18.44 6.55 -14.47
C TRP A 83 18.46 7.86 -13.66
N SER A 84 18.81 7.85 -12.37
CA SER A 84 18.96 9.08 -11.54
C SER A 84 19.77 10.21 -12.21
N ASN A 85 19.32 11.47 -12.13
CA ASN A 85 19.99 12.62 -12.79
C ASN A 85 19.98 12.58 -14.34
N THR A 86 19.03 11.89 -14.97
CA THR A 86 18.84 11.94 -16.43
C THR A 86 17.54 12.65 -16.80
N ARG A 87 17.42 13.13 -18.05
CA ARG A 87 16.17 13.70 -18.58
C ARG A 87 15.01 12.70 -18.53
N PHE A 88 15.30 11.42 -18.74
CA PHE A 88 14.29 10.36 -18.66
C PHE A 88 13.73 10.22 -17.23
N PHE A 89 14.60 10.21 -16.22
CA PHE A 89 14.18 10.20 -14.82
C PHE A 89 13.30 11.41 -14.47
N ALA A 90 13.67 12.61 -14.93
CA ALA A 90 12.86 13.81 -14.72
C ALA A 90 11.44 13.68 -15.31
N ARG A 91 11.30 13.09 -16.51
CA ARG A 91 9.98 12.81 -17.09
C ARG A 91 9.17 11.81 -16.26
N VAL A 92 9.80 10.72 -15.82
CA VAL A 92 9.12 9.71 -14.99
C VAL A 92 8.67 10.30 -13.66
N GLN A 93 9.46 11.17 -13.05
CA GLN A 93 9.10 11.88 -11.82
C GLN A 93 7.77 12.65 -11.95
N HIS A 94 7.50 13.27 -13.10
CA HIS A 94 6.23 13.96 -13.33
C HIS A 94 5.02 13.01 -13.47
N LEU A 95 5.24 11.75 -13.84
CA LEU A 95 4.18 10.74 -13.98
C LEU A 95 3.77 10.09 -12.65
N VAL A 96 4.57 10.25 -11.58
CA VAL A 96 4.31 9.62 -10.28
C VAL A 96 3.03 10.15 -9.65
N SER A 97 2.78 11.46 -9.73
CA SER A 97 1.61 12.08 -9.08
C SER A 97 0.29 11.56 -9.67
N PRO A 98 0.08 11.51 -11.00
CA PRO A 98 -1.09 10.87 -11.58
C PRO A 98 -1.25 9.39 -11.21
N LEU A 99 -0.14 8.65 -11.10
CA LEU A 99 -0.18 7.23 -10.76
C LEU A 99 -0.60 6.97 -9.29
N LEU A 100 -0.24 7.88 -8.39
CA LEU A 100 -0.61 7.78 -6.97
C LEU A 100 -2.06 8.15 -6.69
N SER A 101 -2.67 8.99 -7.53
CA SER A 101 -4.07 9.40 -7.37
C SER A 101 -5.08 8.34 -7.79
N ILE A 102 -4.62 7.19 -8.29
CA ILE A 102 -5.49 6.17 -8.87
C ILE A 102 -6.16 5.35 -7.76
N PRO A 103 -7.50 5.24 -7.76
CA PRO A 103 -8.20 4.37 -6.84
C PRO A 103 -7.70 2.92 -6.98
N HIS A 104 -7.45 2.25 -5.86
CA HIS A 104 -6.80 0.93 -5.86
C HIS A 104 -7.60 -0.12 -6.64
N ALA A 105 -8.94 -0.11 -6.47
CA ALA A 105 -9.84 -0.96 -7.24
C ALA A 105 -9.79 -0.67 -8.74
N ALA A 106 -9.70 0.61 -9.15
CA ALA A 106 -9.59 0.98 -10.57
C ALA A 106 -8.29 0.48 -11.18
N ALA A 107 -7.16 0.57 -10.46
CA ALA A 107 -5.90 0.00 -10.92
C ALA A 107 -6.00 -1.54 -11.08
N ALA A 108 -6.61 -2.24 -10.12
CA ALA A 108 -6.79 -3.68 -10.18
C ALA A 108 -7.72 -4.12 -11.33
N PHE A 109 -8.88 -3.48 -11.51
CA PHE A 109 -9.79 -3.75 -12.62
C PHE A 109 -9.17 -3.39 -13.98
N GLY A 110 -8.48 -2.26 -14.07
CA GLY A 110 -7.78 -1.85 -15.28
C GLY A 110 -6.72 -2.88 -15.68
N PHE A 111 -5.93 -3.33 -14.71
CA PHE A 111 -4.96 -4.40 -14.94
C PHE A 111 -5.65 -5.72 -15.32
N ALA A 112 -6.72 -6.10 -14.64
CA ALA A 112 -7.50 -7.31 -14.95
C ALA A 112 -7.99 -7.30 -16.41
N PHE A 113 -8.55 -6.17 -16.88
CA PHE A 113 -9.02 -6.01 -18.26
C PHE A 113 -7.89 -5.96 -19.29
N MET A 114 -6.65 -5.69 -18.88
CA MET A 114 -5.51 -5.84 -19.78
C MET A 114 -5.06 -7.29 -19.93
N ILE A 115 -4.91 -8.01 -18.81
CA ILE A 115 -4.26 -9.34 -18.79
C ILE A 115 -5.21 -10.52 -18.89
N ALA A 116 -6.52 -10.32 -18.73
CA ALA A 116 -7.51 -11.39 -18.87
C ALA A 116 -7.34 -12.10 -20.23
N PRO A 117 -7.76 -13.38 -20.36
CA PRO A 117 -7.73 -14.07 -21.65
C PRO A 117 -8.49 -13.33 -22.77
N SER A 118 -9.60 -12.69 -22.43
CA SER A 118 -10.36 -11.80 -23.32
C SER A 118 -9.97 -10.32 -23.17
N GLY A 119 -8.85 -10.05 -22.52
CA GLY A 119 -8.36 -8.72 -22.19
C GLY A 119 -7.74 -8.00 -23.39
N TRP A 120 -7.40 -6.74 -23.19
CA TRP A 120 -6.97 -5.85 -24.26
C TRP A 120 -5.63 -6.27 -24.89
N ILE A 121 -4.69 -6.81 -24.09
CA ILE A 121 -3.41 -7.31 -24.61
C ILE A 121 -3.66 -8.45 -25.60
N MET A 122 -4.50 -9.42 -25.23
CA MET A 122 -4.85 -10.54 -26.12
C MET A 122 -5.58 -10.06 -27.37
N ARG A 123 -6.52 -9.13 -27.25
CA ARG A 123 -7.24 -8.54 -28.40
C ARG A 123 -6.31 -7.83 -29.38
N LEU A 124 -5.28 -7.13 -28.90
CA LEU A 124 -4.33 -6.41 -29.78
C LEU A 124 -3.42 -7.36 -30.58
N ILE A 125 -3.15 -8.56 -30.06
CA ILE A 125 -2.30 -9.57 -30.73
C ILE A 125 -3.12 -10.66 -31.45
N SER A 126 -4.44 -10.67 -31.29
CA SER A 126 -5.36 -11.63 -31.90
C SER A 126 -6.24 -10.98 -32.98
N PRO A 127 -6.56 -11.67 -34.08
CA PRO A 127 -5.99 -12.95 -34.50
C PRO A 127 -4.59 -12.80 -35.14
N GLY A 128 -4.10 -11.57 -35.37
CA GLY A 128 -2.94 -11.31 -36.22
C GLY A 128 -1.66 -12.09 -35.88
N LEU A 129 -1.22 -12.06 -34.62
CA LEU A 129 0.00 -12.76 -34.18
C LEU A 129 -0.27 -14.17 -33.63
N THR A 130 -1.50 -14.42 -33.17
CA THR A 130 -1.84 -15.63 -32.39
C THR A 130 -2.74 -16.62 -33.12
N GLY A 131 -3.43 -16.21 -34.18
CA GLY A 131 -4.45 -16.99 -34.87
C GLY A 131 -5.73 -17.25 -34.06
N LEU A 132 -5.85 -16.69 -32.86
CA LEU A 132 -6.97 -16.96 -31.96
C LEU A 132 -8.21 -16.14 -32.36
N THR A 133 -9.32 -16.83 -32.56
CA THR A 133 -10.65 -16.24 -32.79
C THR A 133 -11.54 -16.31 -31.54
N ARG A 134 -11.09 -17.00 -30.50
CA ARG A 134 -11.72 -17.09 -29.19
C ARG A 134 -10.67 -16.84 -28.09
N PRO A 135 -11.05 -16.29 -26.93
CA PRO A 135 -10.14 -16.16 -25.81
C PRO A 135 -9.50 -17.50 -25.45
N PRO A 136 -8.20 -17.55 -25.14
CA PRO A 136 -7.55 -18.79 -24.74
C PRO A 136 -8.12 -19.30 -23.40
N ASP A 137 -8.22 -20.61 -23.25
CA ASP A 137 -8.68 -21.25 -22.02
C ASP A 137 -7.54 -21.37 -21.00
N ILE A 138 -7.06 -20.22 -20.52
CA ILE A 138 -5.99 -20.10 -19.54
C ILE A 138 -6.50 -19.27 -18.37
N GLN A 139 -6.47 -19.84 -17.15
CA GLN A 139 -6.84 -19.12 -15.95
C GLN A 139 -5.72 -18.14 -15.52
N ILE A 140 -5.75 -16.93 -16.10
CA ILE A 140 -4.84 -15.85 -15.73
C ILE A 140 -5.34 -15.12 -14.48
N LEU A 141 -6.62 -14.72 -14.48
CA LEU A 141 -7.24 -14.09 -13.31
C LEU A 141 -7.62 -15.15 -12.29
N ASN A 142 -7.53 -14.80 -11.00
CA ASN A 142 -7.81 -15.70 -9.89
C ASN A 142 -6.97 -16.98 -9.94
N ASP A 143 -5.74 -16.86 -10.43
CA ASP A 143 -4.83 -17.99 -10.57
C ASP A 143 -4.55 -18.63 -9.20
N PRO A 144 -4.39 -19.97 -9.11
CA PRO A 144 -4.32 -20.64 -7.82
C PRO A 144 -3.09 -20.30 -6.95
N TRP A 145 -2.10 -19.61 -7.51
CA TRP A 145 -0.88 -19.17 -6.81
C TRP A 145 -0.87 -17.67 -6.51
N GLY A 146 -1.84 -16.91 -7.01
CA GLY A 146 -1.97 -15.47 -6.82
C GLY A 146 -0.94 -14.64 -7.57
N PHE A 147 -0.38 -15.13 -8.68
CA PHE A 147 0.57 -14.38 -9.50
C PHE A 147 -0.04 -13.11 -10.12
N ALA A 148 -1.27 -13.18 -10.63
CA ALA A 148 -1.96 -12.01 -11.17
C ALA A 148 -2.19 -10.94 -10.09
N MET A 149 -2.61 -11.38 -8.90
CA MET A 149 -2.74 -10.52 -7.72
C MET A 149 -1.40 -9.87 -7.34
N MET A 150 -0.33 -10.67 -7.21
CA MET A 150 0.99 -10.15 -6.88
C MET A 150 1.51 -9.15 -7.92
N ALA A 151 1.28 -9.40 -9.22
CA ALA A 151 1.62 -8.47 -10.29
C ALA A 151 0.82 -7.17 -10.18
N GLY A 152 -0.50 -7.25 -9.93
CA GLY A 152 -1.35 -6.08 -9.71
C GLY A 152 -0.91 -5.26 -8.49
N LEU A 153 -0.52 -5.93 -7.41
CA LEU A 153 0.07 -5.26 -6.24
C LEU A 153 1.42 -4.62 -6.59
N VAL A 154 2.31 -5.29 -7.34
CA VAL A 154 3.62 -4.71 -7.72
C VAL A 154 3.41 -3.40 -8.47
N ILE A 155 2.52 -3.43 -9.45
CA ILE A 155 2.17 -2.27 -10.26
C ILE A 155 1.67 -1.10 -9.39
N LYS A 156 0.93 -1.39 -8.32
CA LYS A 156 0.41 -0.40 -7.37
C LYS A 156 1.46 0.11 -6.39
N GLU A 157 2.35 -0.75 -5.90
CA GLU A 157 3.33 -0.39 -4.86
C GLU A 157 4.55 0.35 -5.43
N VAL A 158 4.85 0.17 -6.71
CA VAL A 158 5.97 0.85 -7.39
C VAL A 158 5.85 2.39 -7.32
N PRO A 159 4.72 3.03 -7.67
CA PRO A 159 4.57 4.48 -7.50
C PRO A 159 4.80 4.98 -6.07
N PHE A 160 4.31 4.25 -5.07
CA PHE A 160 4.47 4.61 -3.66
C PHE A 160 5.94 4.56 -3.23
N LEU A 161 6.62 3.43 -3.46
CA LEU A 161 8.03 3.28 -3.12
C LEU A 161 8.92 4.23 -3.94
N PHE A 162 8.54 4.52 -5.19
CA PHE A 162 9.22 5.53 -6.00
C PHE A 162 9.16 6.91 -5.34
N LEU A 163 7.98 7.37 -4.90
CA LEU A 163 7.83 8.67 -4.25
C LEU A 163 8.64 8.73 -2.95
N VAL A 164 8.59 7.68 -2.14
CA VAL A 164 9.33 7.63 -0.87
C VAL A 164 10.85 7.68 -1.14
N MET A 165 11.34 6.95 -2.15
CA MET A 165 12.75 7.02 -2.56
C MET A 165 13.12 8.39 -3.11
N LEU A 166 12.23 9.02 -3.86
CA LEU A 166 12.43 10.36 -4.43
C LEU A 166 12.56 11.41 -3.32
N ALA A 167 11.73 11.35 -2.28
CA ALA A 167 11.79 12.23 -1.12
C ALA A 167 13.06 12.01 -0.27
N ALA A 168 13.54 10.76 -0.19
CA ALA A 168 14.78 10.39 0.49
C ALA A 168 16.04 10.81 -0.29
N LEU A 169 15.98 10.88 -1.62
CA LEU A 169 17.15 11.06 -2.49
C LEU A 169 17.98 12.34 -2.22
N PRO A 170 17.39 13.54 -2.04
CA PRO A 170 18.15 14.75 -1.75
C PRO A 170 18.95 14.67 -0.44
N GLN A 171 18.48 13.89 0.54
CA GLN A 171 19.08 13.79 1.87
C GLN A 171 20.46 13.11 1.86
N VAL A 172 20.79 12.35 0.80
CA VAL A 172 22.04 11.58 0.67
C VAL A 172 23.01 12.16 -0.35
N ARG A 173 22.86 13.42 -0.79
CA ARG A 173 23.79 14.13 -1.71
C ARG A 173 24.23 13.26 -2.91
N PRO A 174 23.31 12.84 -3.80
CA PRO A 174 23.55 11.79 -4.79
C PRO A 174 24.68 12.10 -5.77
N LEU A 175 24.83 13.37 -6.18
CA LEU A 175 25.85 13.79 -7.14
C LEU A 175 27.28 13.64 -6.60
N ALA A 176 27.51 13.95 -5.32
CA ALA A 176 28.83 13.85 -4.71
C ALA A 176 29.28 12.39 -4.61
N HIS A 177 28.40 11.52 -4.12
CA HIS A 177 28.64 10.09 -3.99
C HIS A 177 28.85 9.41 -5.36
N GLN A 178 28.08 9.83 -6.38
CA GLN A 178 28.20 9.26 -7.71
C GLN A 178 29.56 9.59 -8.35
N LYS A 179 30.09 10.82 -8.16
CA LYS A 179 31.44 11.20 -8.61
C LYS A 179 32.54 10.33 -7.98
N VAL A 180 32.44 10.09 -6.67
CA VAL A 180 33.40 9.21 -5.95
C VAL A 180 33.34 7.79 -6.50
N ALA A 181 32.14 7.22 -6.67
CA ALA A 181 31.98 5.88 -7.20
C ALA A 181 32.55 5.74 -8.62
N THR A 182 32.30 6.72 -9.50
CA THR A 182 32.86 6.72 -10.87
C THR A 182 34.37 6.91 -10.89
N GLY A 183 34.94 7.71 -9.98
CA GLY A 183 36.39 7.87 -9.84
C GLY A 183 37.10 6.58 -9.41
N LEU A 184 36.40 5.71 -8.69
CA LEU A 184 36.86 4.37 -8.30
C LEU A 184 36.60 3.30 -9.39
N GLY A 185 36.11 3.70 -10.56
CA GLY A 185 35.86 2.82 -11.70
C GLY A 185 34.56 2.00 -11.63
N TYR A 186 33.68 2.24 -10.66
CA TYR A 186 32.39 1.55 -10.60
C TYR A 186 31.46 1.97 -11.74
N GLY A 187 30.70 0.99 -12.26
CA GLY A 187 29.55 1.25 -13.11
C GLY A 187 28.49 2.08 -12.37
N ARG A 188 27.57 2.66 -13.13
CA ARG A 188 26.58 3.60 -12.60
C ARG A 188 25.60 2.93 -11.63
N MET A 189 25.08 1.75 -11.98
CA MET A 189 24.17 0.99 -11.12
C MET A 189 24.91 0.48 -9.88
N ALA A 190 26.09 -0.12 -10.04
CA ALA A 190 26.86 -0.64 -8.93
C ALA A 190 27.32 0.45 -7.96
N GLY A 191 27.79 1.59 -8.48
CA GLY A 191 28.14 2.75 -7.67
C GLY A 191 26.96 3.29 -6.87
N PHE A 192 25.77 3.35 -7.48
CA PHE A 192 24.55 3.72 -6.77
C PHE A 192 24.20 2.70 -5.67
N LEU A 193 24.14 1.41 -6.00
CA LEU A 193 23.75 0.36 -5.07
C LEU A 193 24.71 0.25 -3.87
N MET A 194 26.01 0.42 -4.09
CA MET A 194 27.02 0.31 -3.05
C MET A 194 27.08 1.53 -2.13
N VAL A 195 26.98 2.73 -2.70
CA VAL A 195 27.21 3.99 -1.95
C VAL A 195 25.89 4.61 -1.48
N LEU A 196 24.89 4.68 -2.35
CA LEU A 196 23.60 5.32 -2.08
C LEU A 196 22.53 4.34 -1.59
N GLY A 197 22.62 3.06 -1.98
CA GLY A 197 21.66 2.03 -1.60
C GLY A 197 21.42 1.90 -0.09
N PRO A 198 22.45 1.67 0.74
CA PRO A 198 22.28 1.50 2.19
C PRO A 198 21.66 2.69 2.92
N PRO A 199 22.13 3.95 2.74
CA PRO A 199 21.52 5.09 3.43
C PRO A 199 20.09 5.37 2.92
N LEU A 200 19.80 5.16 1.63
CA LEU A 200 18.44 5.31 1.09
C LEU A 200 17.50 4.26 1.69
N TYR A 201 17.89 2.98 1.68
CA TYR A 201 17.08 1.91 2.24
C TYR A 201 16.76 2.17 3.72
N ARG A 202 17.72 2.68 4.51
CA ARG A 202 17.48 3.04 5.91
C ARG A 202 16.38 4.09 6.08
N GLN A 203 16.29 5.07 5.18
CA GLN A 203 15.23 6.08 5.21
C GLN A 203 13.87 5.51 4.78
N MET A 204 13.87 4.58 3.82
CA MET A 204 12.65 3.96 3.30
C MET A 204 12.14 2.78 4.13
N ARG A 205 12.92 2.29 5.09
CA ARG A 205 12.69 1.01 5.79
C ARG A 205 11.28 0.87 6.38
N LEU A 206 10.75 1.93 7.00
CA LEU A 206 9.39 1.91 7.55
C LEU A 206 8.31 1.85 6.47
N ALA A 207 8.52 2.53 5.33
CA ALA A 207 7.61 2.43 4.19
C ALA A 207 7.64 1.03 3.58
N VAL A 208 8.81 0.38 3.48
CA VAL A 208 8.93 -1.01 3.03
C VAL A 208 8.15 -1.96 3.96
N PHE A 209 8.23 -1.76 5.27
CA PHE A 209 7.45 -2.56 6.23
C PHE A 209 5.94 -2.31 6.11
N ALA A 210 5.52 -1.08 5.85
CA ALA A 210 4.12 -0.76 5.58
C ALA A 210 3.61 -1.49 4.32
N VAL A 211 4.41 -1.57 3.25
CA VAL A 211 4.06 -2.33 2.04
C VAL A 211 3.91 -3.82 2.34
N ILE A 212 4.80 -4.41 3.12
CA ILE A 212 4.70 -5.82 3.53
C ILE A 212 3.42 -6.06 4.31
N ALA A 213 3.14 -5.21 5.30
CA ALA A 213 1.94 -5.32 6.13
C ALA A 213 0.68 -5.22 5.27
N TYR A 214 0.57 -4.18 4.44
CA TYR A 214 -0.54 -3.98 3.51
C TYR A 214 -0.72 -5.16 2.55
N ALA A 215 0.32 -5.55 1.81
CA ALA A 215 0.24 -6.61 0.81
C ALA A 215 -0.05 -7.99 1.42
N SER A 216 0.39 -8.25 2.65
CA SER A 216 0.08 -9.49 3.35
C SER A 216 -1.38 -9.61 3.80
N SER A 217 -2.08 -8.48 3.95
CA SER A 217 -3.45 -8.40 4.44
C SER A 217 -4.40 -7.69 3.48
N VAL A 218 -4.08 -7.65 2.18
CA VAL A 218 -4.88 -6.93 1.19
C VAL A 218 -6.19 -7.66 0.90
N VAL A 219 -7.30 -6.91 0.88
CA VAL A 219 -8.65 -7.42 0.59
C VAL A 219 -9.09 -7.00 -0.80
N ASP A 220 -9.03 -5.71 -1.08
CA ASP A 220 -9.65 -5.06 -2.23
C ASP A 220 -9.01 -5.48 -3.57
N VAL A 221 -7.67 -5.56 -3.65
CA VAL A 221 -6.99 -6.11 -4.83
C VAL A 221 -7.17 -7.63 -4.94
N ALA A 222 -7.20 -8.32 -3.80
CA ALA A 222 -7.34 -9.77 -3.74
C ALA A 222 -8.73 -10.26 -4.19
N LEU A 223 -9.79 -9.50 -3.91
CA LEU A 223 -11.14 -9.79 -4.39
C LEU A 223 -11.26 -9.74 -5.92
N ILE A 224 -10.41 -8.96 -6.59
CA ILE A 224 -10.46 -8.74 -8.04
C ILE A 224 -9.51 -9.68 -8.79
N LEU A 225 -8.28 -9.85 -8.28
CA LEU A 225 -7.19 -10.56 -8.97
C LEU A 225 -6.76 -11.85 -8.26
N GLY A 226 -7.10 -12.01 -6.99
CA GLY A 226 -6.64 -13.10 -6.13
C GLY A 226 -7.38 -14.41 -6.38
N PRO A 227 -6.78 -15.55 -5.98
CA PRO A 227 -7.45 -16.83 -6.05
C PRO A 227 -8.75 -16.81 -5.24
N THR A 228 -9.72 -17.62 -5.64
CA THR A 228 -10.97 -17.79 -4.90
C THR A 228 -11.04 -19.12 -4.15
N ASN A 229 -10.26 -20.12 -4.55
CA ASN A 229 -10.28 -21.46 -3.95
C ASN A 229 -8.87 -22.03 -3.64
N PRO A 230 -8.35 -21.82 -2.42
CA PRO A 230 -8.87 -20.94 -1.38
C PRO A 230 -8.40 -19.49 -1.59
N ALA A 231 -9.22 -18.52 -1.19
CA ALA A 231 -8.86 -17.11 -1.22
C ALA A 231 -7.73 -16.75 -0.23
N PRO A 232 -7.00 -15.62 -0.43
CA PRO A 232 -6.05 -15.11 0.54
C PRO A 232 -6.70 -14.95 1.91
N LEU A 233 -5.92 -15.08 3.00
CA LEU A 233 -6.48 -15.17 4.34
C LEU A 233 -7.35 -13.94 4.67
N ALA A 234 -6.88 -12.74 4.37
CA ALA A 234 -7.62 -11.50 4.63
C ALA A 234 -9.02 -11.48 3.99
N VAL A 235 -9.17 -12.00 2.76
CA VAL A 235 -10.47 -12.11 2.09
C VAL A 235 -11.40 -13.08 2.83
N ARG A 236 -10.89 -14.26 3.19
CA ARG A 236 -11.67 -15.23 3.98
C ARG A 236 -12.11 -14.69 5.33
N LEU A 237 -11.27 -13.86 5.98
CA LEU A 237 -11.66 -13.24 7.25
C LEU A 237 -12.83 -12.27 7.08
N VAL A 238 -12.87 -11.49 5.99
CA VAL A 238 -14.00 -10.63 5.66
C VAL A 238 -15.26 -11.47 5.45
N ASP A 239 -15.15 -12.59 4.71
CA ASP A 239 -16.28 -13.49 4.47
C ASP A 239 -16.81 -14.09 5.78
N TRP A 240 -15.91 -14.55 6.66
CA TRP A 240 -16.31 -15.13 7.96
C TRP A 240 -16.87 -14.09 8.94
N MET A 241 -16.39 -12.85 8.89
CA MET A 241 -16.88 -11.77 9.76
C MET A 241 -18.29 -11.31 9.34
N ASN A 242 -18.57 -11.34 8.05
CA ASN A 242 -19.86 -10.97 7.47
C ASN A 242 -20.83 -12.14 7.37
N ASP A 243 -20.46 -13.32 7.90
CA ASP A 243 -21.33 -14.47 7.88
C ASP A 243 -22.60 -14.23 8.73
N PRO A 244 -23.78 -14.66 8.27
CA PRO A 244 -25.02 -14.57 9.06
C PRO A 244 -24.93 -15.32 10.40
N ASP A 245 -24.13 -16.38 10.47
CA ASP A 245 -23.90 -17.12 11.72
C ASP A 245 -22.90 -16.37 12.61
N LEU A 246 -23.43 -15.77 13.69
CA LEU A 246 -22.65 -15.01 14.66
C LEU A 246 -21.56 -15.82 15.35
N THR A 247 -21.69 -17.15 15.42
CA THR A 247 -20.67 -18.01 16.04
C THR A 247 -19.38 -18.02 15.24
N ARG A 248 -19.45 -17.79 13.92
CA ARG A 248 -18.27 -17.68 13.05
C ARG A 248 -17.41 -16.46 13.35
N ARG A 249 -17.93 -15.45 14.05
CA ARG A 249 -17.16 -14.27 14.46
C ARG A 249 -16.04 -14.60 15.46
N PHE A 250 -16.24 -15.60 16.32
CA PHE A 250 -15.19 -16.10 17.21
C PHE A 250 -14.04 -16.76 16.42
N MET A 251 -14.39 -17.62 15.44
CA MET A 251 -13.42 -18.24 14.53
C MET A 251 -12.70 -17.19 13.66
N ALA A 252 -13.44 -16.21 13.14
CA ALA A 252 -12.88 -15.11 12.35
C ALA A 252 -11.93 -14.24 13.19
N SER A 253 -12.21 -14.05 14.47
CA SER A 253 -11.31 -13.37 15.41
C SER A 253 -10.02 -14.16 15.64
N ALA A 254 -10.10 -15.50 15.81
CA ALA A 254 -8.91 -16.35 15.83
C ALA A 254 -8.12 -16.28 14.51
N GLY A 255 -8.82 -16.20 13.37
CA GLY A 255 -8.21 -15.99 12.06
C GLY A 255 -7.53 -14.64 11.91
N ALA A 256 -8.08 -13.59 12.50
CA ALA A 256 -7.50 -12.25 12.54
C ALA A 256 -6.22 -12.21 13.40
N VAL A 257 -6.16 -12.98 14.49
CA VAL A 257 -4.92 -13.24 15.25
C VAL A 257 -3.89 -13.96 14.38
N LEU A 258 -4.29 -14.99 13.63
CA LEU A 258 -3.40 -15.67 12.68
C LEU A 258 -2.86 -14.71 11.61
N GLN A 259 -3.71 -13.85 11.05
CA GLN A 259 -3.28 -12.82 10.09
C GLN A 259 -2.27 -11.85 10.71
N PHE A 260 -2.50 -11.40 11.94
CA PHE A 260 -1.53 -10.59 12.68
C PHE A 260 -0.17 -11.29 12.82
N LEU A 261 -0.17 -12.56 13.22
CA LEU A 261 1.04 -13.36 13.36
C LEU A 261 1.75 -13.59 12.02
N LEU A 262 0.99 -13.79 10.92
CA LEU A 262 1.56 -13.94 9.57
C LEU A 262 2.23 -12.66 9.09
N THR A 263 1.61 -11.50 9.32
CA THR A 263 2.23 -10.21 8.99
C THR A 263 3.49 -9.99 9.82
N ALA A 264 3.47 -10.31 11.12
CA ALA A 264 4.66 -10.25 11.97
C ALA A 264 5.77 -11.19 11.47
N LEU A 265 5.42 -12.41 11.06
CA LEU A 265 6.34 -13.36 10.45
C LEU A 265 6.94 -12.83 9.14
N ALA A 266 6.14 -12.20 8.28
CA ALA A 266 6.61 -11.57 7.06
C ALA A 266 7.66 -10.48 7.34
N LEU A 267 7.39 -9.63 8.34
CA LEU A 267 8.34 -8.61 8.78
C LEU A 267 9.63 -9.22 9.35
N LEU A 268 9.54 -10.30 10.14
CA LEU A 268 10.72 -11.01 10.65
C LEU A 268 11.56 -11.65 9.55
N ILE A 269 10.91 -12.29 8.57
CA ILE A 269 11.58 -12.84 7.38
C ILE A 269 12.29 -11.72 6.63
N TRP A 270 11.61 -10.58 6.44
CA TRP A 270 12.21 -9.44 5.76
C TRP A 270 13.41 -8.87 6.51
N LEU A 271 13.35 -8.78 7.84
CA LEU A 271 14.49 -8.38 8.67
C LEU A 271 15.68 -9.35 8.52
N ALA A 272 15.43 -10.65 8.38
CA ALA A 272 16.47 -11.63 8.08
C ALA A 272 17.05 -11.42 6.67
N LEU A 273 16.20 -11.18 5.67
CA LEU A 273 16.63 -10.85 4.29
C LEU A 273 17.45 -9.56 4.24
N GLU A 274 17.11 -8.55 5.04
CA GLU A 274 17.87 -7.31 5.18
C GLU A 274 19.30 -7.59 5.69
N ARG A 275 19.43 -8.42 6.73
CA ARG A 275 20.75 -8.81 7.27
C ARG A 275 21.56 -9.60 6.25
N LEU A 276 20.93 -10.56 5.57
CA LEU A 276 21.58 -11.34 4.51
C LEU A 276 22.02 -10.44 3.35
N GLY A 277 21.17 -9.51 2.92
CA GLY A 277 21.47 -8.51 1.90
C GLY A 277 22.66 -7.63 2.28
N GLY A 278 22.76 -7.23 3.55
CA GLY A 278 23.92 -6.51 4.09
C GLY A 278 25.22 -7.31 3.98
N VAL A 279 25.20 -8.59 4.35
CA VAL A 279 26.37 -9.49 4.22
C VAL A 279 26.76 -9.69 2.75
N VAL A 280 25.78 -9.91 1.87
CA VAL A 280 26.03 -10.05 0.42
C VAL A 280 26.65 -8.77 -0.14
N MET A 281 26.12 -7.59 0.23
CA MET A 281 26.65 -6.30 -0.23
C MET A 281 28.09 -6.08 0.23
N GLN A 282 28.42 -6.41 1.49
CA GLN A 282 29.79 -6.33 2.01
C GLN A 282 30.75 -7.25 1.25
N ARG A 283 30.35 -8.49 0.97
CA ARG A 283 31.16 -9.43 0.18
C ARG A 283 31.38 -8.95 -1.24
N LEU A 284 30.33 -8.41 -1.88
CA LEU A 284 30.44 -7.83 -3.22
C LEU A 284 31.35 -6.60 -3.23
N ALA A 285 31.27 -5.73 -2.23
CA ALA A 285 32.17 -4.60 -2.08
C ALA A 285 33.64 -5.05 -1.90
N ALA A 286 33.89 -6.10 -1.11
CA ALA A 286 35.22 -6.68 -0.89
C ALA A 286 35.78 -7.41 -2.12
N SER A 287 34.93 -7.88 -3.04
CA SER A 287 35.36 -8.64 -4.22
C SER A 287 36.15 -7.84 -5.26
N GLY A 288 36.17 -6.50 -5.15
CA GLY A 288 36.82 -5.61 -6.12
C GLY A 288 36.13 -5.52 -7.48
N ARG A 289 35.06 -6.28 -7.73
CA ARG A 289 34.30 -6.24 -8.99
C ARG A 289 33.60 -4.89 -9.14
N ARG A 290 33.96 -4.16 -10.20
CA ARG A 290 33.47 -2.78 -10.43
C ARG A 290 32.18 -2.70 -11.24
N TYR A 291 31.79 -3.79 -11.93
CA TYR A 291 30.56 -3.89 -12.73
C TYR A 291 30.36 -2.70 -13.70
N SER A 292 31.42 -2.32 -14.42
CA SER A 292 31.44 -1.15 -15.31
C SER A 292 30.51 -1.29 -16.52
N ARG A 293 30.19 -2.52 -16.94
CA ARG A 293 29.26 -2.81 -18.06
C ARG A 293 27.85 -3.05 -17.55
N ASP A 294 27.10 -1.99 -17.30
CA ASP A 294 25.74 -2.05 -16.77
C ASP A 294 24.63 -1.67 -17.78
N ARG A 295 24.97 -1.42 -19.05
CA ARG A 295 24.03 -0.91 -20.06
C ARG A 295 22.78 -1.77 -20.23
N ALA A 296 22.93 -3.10 -20.33
CA ALA A 296 21.79 -4.01 -20.49
C ALA A 296 20.88 -3.99 -19.27
N ALA A 297 21.45 -4.03 -18.05
CA ALA A 297 20.69 -3.93 -16.80
C ALA A 297 19.97 -2.59 -16.67
N ARG A 298 20.60 -1.49 -17.10
CA ARG A 298 19.97 -0.15 -17.11
C ARG A 298 18.78 -0.10 -18.05
N LEU A 299 18.91 -0.64 -19.26
CA LEU A 299 17.81 -0.72 -20.22
C LEU A 299 16.69 -1.59 -19.68
N ALA A 300 16.99 -2.77 -19.11
CA ALA A 300 16.00 -3.64 -18.50
C ALA A 300 15.23 -2.94 -17.36
N ALA A 301 15.93 -2.23 -16.46
CA ALA A 301 15.29 -1.47 -15.39
C ALA A 301 14.40 -0.33 -15.92
N GLY A 302 14.83 0.36 -16.97
CA GLY A 302 14.04 1.40 -17.64
C GLY A 302 12.78 0.83 -18.29
N SER A 303 12.93 -0.24 -19.05
CA SER A 303 11.82 -0.92 -19.74
C SER A 303 10.81 -1.51 -18.76
N ALA A 304 11.27 -2.12 -17.67
CA ALA A 304 10.39 -2.70 -16.66
C ALA A 304 9.58 -1.61 -15.93
N MET A 305 10.19 -0.46 -15.60
CA MET A 305 9.48 0.69 -15.04
C MET A 305 8.44 1.26 -16.01
N MET A 306 8.80 1.36 -17.30
CA MET A 306 7.86 1.83 -18.34
C MET A 306 6.74 0.86 -18.61
N LEU A 307 7.00 -0.44 -18.53
CA LEU A 307 5.97 -1.46 -18.61
C LEU A 307 4.99 -1.34 -17.43
N ALA A 308 5.50 -1.22 -16.19
CA ALA A 308 4.66 -1.05 -15.01
C ALA A 308 3.77 0.20 -15.11
N ALA A 309 4.36 1.36 -15.42
CA ALA A 309 3.61 2.61 -15.60
C ALA A 309 2.64 2.53 -16.80
N GLY A 310 3.08 1.94 -17.91
CA GLY A 310 2.29 1.77 -19.12
C GLY A 310 1.07 0.87 -18.89
N LEU A 311 1.20 -0.22 -18.14
CA LEU A 311 0.09 -1.11 -17.77
C LEU A 311 -0.96 -0.38 -16.93
N VAL A 312 -0.56 0.48 -15.99
CA VAL A 312 -1.54 1.28 -15.22
C VAL A 312 -2.31 2.23 -16.13
N LEU A 313 -1.58 3.03 -16.91
CA LEU A 313 -2.18 4.06 -17.75
C LEU A 313 -3.05 3.45 -18.85
N ALA A 314 -2.59 2.37 -19.48
CA ALA A 314 -3.37 1.63 -20.45
C ALA A 314 -4.60 0.97 -19.81
N GLY A 315 -4.47 0.40 -18.61
CA GLY A 315 -5.59 -0.16 -17.86
C GLY A 315 -6.68 0.87 -17.56
N LEU A 316 -6.29 2.09 -17.17
CA LEU A 316 -7.22 3.21 -17.01
C LEU A 316 -7.87 3.64 -18.34
N GLY A 317 -7.09 3.70 -19.42
CA GLY A 317 -7.62 3.97 -20.76
C GLY A 317 -8.65 2.93 -21.18
N VAL A 318 -8.37 1.65 -20.92
CA VAL A 318 -9.28 0.54 -21.18
C VAL A 318 -10.55 0.66 -20.34
N LEU A 319 -10.45 1.00 -19.04
CA LEU A 319 -11.63 1.24 -18.21
C LEU A 319 -12.49 2.41 -18.73
N ALA A 320 -11.86 3.49 -19.19
CA ALA A 320 -12.58 4.61 -19.80
C ALA A 320 -13.35 4.16 -21.05
N ILE A 321 -12.72 3.37 -21.93
CA ILE A 321 -13.38 2.79 -23.11
C ILE A 321 -14.55 1.88 -22.70
N TRP A 322 -14.33 0.99 -21.74
CA TRP A 322 -15.37 0.08 -21.23
C TRP A 322 -16.57 0.80 -20.63
N SER A 323 -16.39 1.99 -20.05
CA SER A 323 -17.50 2.77 -19.50
C SER A 323 -18.52 3.22 -20.55
N PHE A 324 -18.13 3.26 -21.83
CA PHE A 324 -18.99 3.62 -22.97
C PHE A 324 -19.16 2.48 -23.98
N ALA A 325 -18.57 1.32 -23.74
CA ALA A 325 -18.63 0.19 -24.66
C ALA A 325 -20.03 -0.44 -24.68
N GLY A 326 -20.56 -0.67 -25.88
CA GLY A 326 -21.71 -1.52 -26.14
C GLY A 326 -21.29 -2.97 -26.31
N TYR A 327 -21.71 -3.61 -27.40
CA TYR A 327 -21.23 -4.96 -27.73
C TYR A 327 -19.74 -4.95 -28.08
N TRP A 328 -18.96 -5.81 -27.43
CA TRP A 328 -17.51 -5.91 -27.65
C TRP A 328 -17.03 -7.37 -27.69
N ALA A 329 -17.24 -8.02 -28.84
CA ALA A 329 -16.80 -9.39 -29.08
C ALA A 329 -15.28 -9.50 -29.16
N PHE A 330 -14.72 -10.63 -28.76
CA PHE A 330 -13.33 -11.00 -29.06
C PHE A 330 -13.25 -11.50 -30.52
N PRO A 331 -12.20 -11.21 -31.30
CA PRO A 331 -10.93 -10.55 -30.93
C PRO A 331 -10.89 -9.03 -31.11
N ASP A 332 -12.01 -8.35 -31.40
CA ASP A 332 -11.99 -6.93 -31.76
C ASP A 332 -11.26 -6.07 -30.71
N ALA A 333 -10.35 -5.20 -31.19
CA ALA A 333 -9.55 -4.33 -30.34
C ALA A 333 -10.32 -3.12 -29.78
N LEU A 334 -11.44 -2.76 -30.40
CA LEU A 334 -12.34 -1.69 -29.96
C LEU A 334 -13.79 -2.19 -29.99
N PRO A 335 -14.68 -1.61 -29.17
CA PRO A 335 -16.09 -2.00 -29.18
C PRO A 335 -16.73 -1.68 -30.54
N SER A 336 -17.63 -2.55 -31.01
CA SER A 336 -18.32 -2.36 -32.28
C SER A 336 -19.45 -1.33 -32.19
N SER A 337 -19.90 -1.02 -30.98
CA SER A 337 -20.92 -0.01 -30.69
C SER A 337 -20.58 0.75 -29.41
N TRP A 338 -20.99 2.01 -29.36
CA TRP A 338 -20.83 2.88 -28.19
C TRP A 338 -22.19 3.22 -27.60
N THR A 339 -22.30 3.25 -26.27
CA THR A 339 -23.58 3.49 -25.59
C THR A 339 -23.41 4.25 -24.28
N MET A 340 -24.40 5.09 -23.96
CA MET A 340 -24.52 5.81 -22.68
C MET A 340 -25.40 5.07 -21.65
N LYS A 341 -25.91 3.88 -21.99
CA LYS A 341 -26.84 3.13 -21.13
C LYS A 341 -26.26 2.78 -19.76
N THR A 342 -24.96 2.49 -19.69
CA THR A 342 -24.28 2.19 -18.42
C THR A 342 -24.30 3.39 -17.49
N TRP A 343 -23.96 4.57 -18.00
CA TRP A 343 -24.01 5.82 -17.26
C TRP A 343 -25.43 6.19 -16.85
N SER A 344 -26.41 6.12 -17.77
CA SER A 344 -27.80 6.45 -17.44
C SER A 344 -28.41 5.53 -16.38
N ARG A 345 -27.95 4.28 -16.26
CA ARG A 345 -28.42 3.34 -15.23
C ARG A 345 -27.83 3.59 -13.84
N HIS A 346 -26.59 4.08 -13.77
CA HIS A 346 -25.86 4.14 -12.50
C HIS A 346 -25.72 5.57 -11.95
N VAL A 347 -25.94 6.61 -12.76
CA VAL A 347 -25.77 8.01 -12.34
C VAL A 347 -26.59 8.35 -11.09
N ASP A 348 -27.84 7.90 -11.03
CA ASP A 348 -28.73 8.16 -9.89
C ASP A 348 -28.28 7.41 -8.62
N ALA A 349 -27.76 6.20 -8.79
CA ALA A 349 -27.31 5.35 -7.68
C ALA A 349 -25.96 5.81 -7.08
N VAL A 350 -25.13 6.52 -7.84
CA VAL A 350 -23.79 6.94 -7.40
C VAL A 350 -23.81 8.22 -6.56
N GLY A 351 -24.84 9.06 -6.69
CA GLY A 351 -24.89 10.38 -6.04
C GLY A 351 -24.74 10.34 -4.52
N ALA A 352 -25.58 9.55 -3.83
CA ALA A 352 -25.56 9.48 -2.36
C ALA A 352 -24.28 8.84 -1.79
N PRO A 353 -23.77 7.69 -2.29
CA PRO A 353 -22.48 7.16 -1.85
C PRO A 353 -21.31 8.13 -2.08
N LEU A 354 -21.32 8.85 -3.20
CA LEU A 354 -20.30 9.84 -3.52
C LEU A 354 -20.32 11.01 -2.52
N ALA A 355 -21.51 11.54 -2.20
CA ALA A 355 -21.66 12.61 -1.21
C ALA A 355 -21.12 12.19 0.17
N VAL A 356 -21.55 11.02 0.69
CA VAL A 356 -21.07 10.49 1.98
C VAL A 356 -19.56 10.29 1.98
N THR A 357 -19.00 9.78 0.88
CA THR A 357 -17.54 9.59 0.74
C THR A 357 -16.80 10.92 0.81
N VAL A 358 -17.30 11.96 0.12
CA VAL A 358 -16.71 13.30 0.13
C VAL A 358 -16.80 13.93 1.53
N GLU A 359 -17.95 13.80 2.20
CA GLU A 359 -18.15 14.33 3.56
C GLU A 359 -17.18 13.69 4.57
N ILE A 360 -17.04 12.35 4.55
CA ILE A 360 -16.09 11.62 5.41
C ILE A 360 -14.67 12.07 5.10
N ALA A 361 -14.30 12.16 3.81
CA ALA A 361 -12.95 12.56 3.39
C ALA A 361 -12.61 13.98 3.85
N LEU A 362 -13.54 14.94 3.68
CA LEU A 362 -13.35 16.32 4.13
C LEU A 362 -13.23 16.40 5.65
N ALA A 363 -14.12 15.72 6.39
CA ALA A 363 -14.09 15.72 7.85
C ALA A 363 -12.80 15.10 8.41
N ALA A 364 -12.41 13.92 7.94
CA ALA A 364 -11.19 13.24 8.38
C ALA A 364 -9.94 14.05 8.03
N THR A 365 -9.87 14.62 6.82
CA THR A 365 -8.73 15.43 6.38
C THR A 365 -8.62 16.72 7.19
N LEU A 366 -9.73 17.43 7.42
CA LEU A 366 -9.74 18.66 8.20
C LEU A 366 -9.25 18.42 9.63
N ILE A 367 -9.77 17.39 10.30
CA ILE A 367 -9.35 17.02 11.66
C ILE A 367 -7.86 16.64 11.67
N ALA A 368 -7.41 15.82 10.71
CA ALA A 368 -6.01 15.43 10.59
C ALA A 368 -5.06 16.62 10.38
N VAL A 369 -5.44 17.58 9.54
CA VAL A 369 -4.67 18.81 9.30
C VAL A 369 -4.60 19.65 10.58
N ILE A 370 -5.72 19.89 11.26
CA ILE A 370 -5.75 20.69 12.50
C ILE A 370 -4.84 20.05 13.56
N VAL A 371 -4.96 18.74 13.78
CA VAL A 371 -4.15 18.02 14.77
C VAL A 371 -2.67 18.03 14.39
N THR A 372 -2.35 17.82 13.10
CA THR A 372 -0.98 17.85 12.60
C THR A 372 -0.33 19.21 12.78
N LEU A 373 -1.00 20.29 12.35
CA LEU A 373 -0.51 21.65 12.50
C LEU A 373 -0.32 22.01 13.98
N ALA A 374 -1.26 21.63 14.85
CA ALA A 374 -1.14 21.87 16.28
C ALA A 374 0.05 21.12 16.92
N CYS A 375 0.37 19.91 16.43
CA CYS A 375 1.56 19.17 16.83
C CYS A 375 2.84 19.84 16.35
N LEU A 376 2.92 20.18 15.05
CA LEU A 376 4.10 20.79 14.43
C LEU A 376 4.39 22.19 15.01
N GLU A 377 3.36 23.01 15.21
CA GLU A 377 3.48 24.32 15.87
C GLU A 377 4.04 24.20 17.29
N ARG A 378 3.62 23.17 18.03
CA ARG A 378 4.16 22.89 19.35
C ARG A 378 5.64 22.46 19.28
N GLU A 379 6.01 21.63 18.31
CA GLU A 379 7.42 21.23 18.10
C GLU A 379 8.31 22.45 17.85
N THR A 380 7.87 23.38 16.99
CA THR A 380 8.56 24.65 16.69
C THR A 380 8.70 25.49 17.97
N ARG A 381 7.61 25.73 18.71
CA ARG A 381 7.63 26.56 19.94
C ARG A 381 8.53 26.00 21.04
N LEU A 382 8.65 24.68 21.15
CA LEU A 382 9.48 24.04 22.16
C LEU A 382 10.92 23.79 21.70
N GLY A 383 11.24 24.00 20.42
CA GLY A 383 12.54 23.65 19.83
C GLY A 383 12.85 22.16 19.92
N ARG A 384 11.83 21.30 20.07
CA ARG A 384 11.97 19.85 20.28
C ARG A 384 11.14 19.11 19.25
N GLY A 385 11.81 18.55 18.25
CA GLY A 385 11.16 17.70 17.26
C GLY A 385 10.73 16.35 17.85
N GLY A 386 9.68 15.77 17.27
CA GLY A 386 9.30 14.38 17.47
C GLY A 386 10.41 13.46 16.98
N GLY A 387 11.22 12.94 17.91
CA GLY A 387 12.31 12.01 17.58
C GLY A 387 11.81 10.68 17.01
N SER A 388 12.71 9.69 16.92
CA SER A 388 12.42 8.37 16.33
C SER A 388 11.18 7.65 16.90
N ARG A 389 10.83 7.88 18.18
CA ARG A 389 9.63 7.31 18.81
C ARG A 389 8.33 7.86 18.22
N ALA A 390 8.27 9.16 17.91
CA ALA A 390 7.07 9.77 17.31
C ALA A 390 6.84 9.24 15.90
N LEU A 391 7.92 9.07 15.12
CA LEU A 391 7.85 8.41 13.82
C LEU A 391 7.35 6.97 13.93
N GLY A 392 7.82 6.20 14.91
CA GLY A 392 7.34 4.84 15.14
C GLY A 392 5.83 4.76 15.39
N ILE A 393 5.27 5.71 16.16
CA ILE A 393 3.82 5.78 16.44
C ILE A 393 3.04 6.16 15.18
N LEU A 394 3.55 7.08 14.36
CA LEU A 394 2.91 7.48 13.10
C LEU A 394 2.81 6.31 12.11
N TYR A 395 3.82 5.44 12.07
CA TYR A 395 3.80 4.26 11.20
C TYR A 395 3.03 3.07 11.77
N LEU A 396 2.72 3.05 13.07
CA LEU A 396 2.04 1.94 13.73
C LEU A 396 0.75 1.49 12.99
N PRO A 397 -0.18 2.39 12.58
CA PRO A 397 -1.38 1.98 11.86
C PRO A 397 -1.12 1.32 10.51
N LEU A 398 0.01 1.65 9.87
CA LEU A 398 0.40 1.11 8.58
C LEU A 398 1.10 -0.25 8.71
N LEU A 399 1.62 -0.58 9.91
CA LEU A 399 2.32 -1.83 10.19
C LEU A 399 1.40 -2.92 10.73
N VAL A 400 0.32 -2.54 11.42
CA VAL A 400 -0.68 -3.49 11.92
C VAL A 400 -1.63 -3.87 10.78
N PRO A 401 -1.80 -5.16 10.46
CA PRO A 401 -2.70 -5.57 9.38
C PRO A 401 -4.13 -5.16 9.70
N GLN A 402 -4.78 -4.48 8.76
CA GLN A 402 -6.09 -3.86 8.97
C GLN A 402 -7.17 -4.86 9.43
N PRO A 403 -7.27 -6.07 8.85
CA PRO A 403 -8.22 -7.09 9.33
C PRO A 403 -8.02 -7.47 10.81
N ALA A 404 -6.81 -7.32 11.36
CA ALA A 404 -6.55 -7.71 12.74
C ALA A 404 -7.22 -6.78 13.78
N PHE A 405 -7.35 -5.48 13.49
CA PHE A 405 -7.88 -4.52 14.45
C PHE A 405 -9.21 -3.90 14.03
N LEU A 406 -9.49 -3.73 12.73
CA LEU A 406 -10.74 -3.14 12.26
C LEU A 406 -11.95 -4.01 12.60
N PHE A 407 -11.80 -5.33 12.57
CA PHE A 407 -12.88 -6.25 12.95
C PHE A 407 -13.23 -6.16 14.44
N GLY A 408 -12.24 -6.17 15.32
CA GLY A 408 -12.48 -5.95 16.75
C GLY A 408 -13.10 -4.58 17.00
N LEU A 409 -12.69 -3.54 16.27
CA LEU A 409 -13.29 -2.22 16.36
C LEU A 409 -14.75 -2.20 15.88
N GLN A 410 -15.07 -2.89 14.79
CA GLN A 410 -16.44 -3.09 14.32
C GLN A 410 -17.30 -3.81 15.38
N MET A 411 -16.76 -4.84 16.03
CA MET A 411 -17.43 -5.56 17.11
C MET A 411 -17.70 -4.67 18.33
N LEU A 412 -16.76 -3.78 18.68
CA LEU A 412 -16.96 -2.78 19.73
C LEU A 412 -18.04 -1.76 19.34
N PHE A 413 -18.03 -1.27 18.10
CA PHE A 413 -19.07 -0.35 17.63
C PHE A 413 -20.44 -1.00 17.64
N LEU A 414 -20.54 -2.28 17.25
CA LEU A 414 -21.79 -3.04 17.33
C LEU A 414 -22.26 -3.16 18.79
N ALA A 415 -21.36 -3.53 19.71
CA ALA A 415 -21.68 -3.66 21.13
C ALA A 415 -22.08 -2.32 21.78
N ALA A 416 -21.50 -1.21 21.32
CA ALA A 416 -21.80 0.15 21.79
C ALA A 416 -23.02 0.78 21.09
N GLY A 417 -23.67 0.10 20.14
CA GLY A 417 -24.79 0.67 19.37
C GLY A 417 -24.40 1.77 18.38
N LEU A 418 -23.11 1.86 18.01
CA LEU A 418 -22.56 2.86 17.09
C LEU A 418 -22.50 2.36 15.63
N ASN A 419 -23.25 1.31 15.29
CA ASN A 419 -23.24 0.73 13.95
C ASN A 419 -23.80 1.72 12.92
N GLY A 420 -23.08 1.92 11.81
CA GLY A 420 -23.45 2.88 10.77
C GLY A 420 -23.35 4.36 11.19
N TRP A 421 -22.73 4.67 12.33
CA TRP A 421 -22.57 6.05 12.78
C TRP A 421 -21.49 6.79 11.98
N PHE A 422 -21.84 7.93 11.39
CA PHE A 422 -20.95 8.75 10.54
C PHE A 422 -19.60 9.02 11.21
N TRP A 423 -19.59 9.46 12.47
CA TRP A 423 -18.36 9.81 13.18
C TRP A 423 -17.51 8.61 13.59
N ALA A 424 -18.10 7.41 13.74
CA ALA A 424 -17.32 6.18 13.89
C ALA A 424 -16.50 5.92 12.62
N VAL A 425 -17.11 6.11 11.45
CA VAL A 425 -16.41 5.95 10.17
C VAL A 425 -15.31 7.01 10.00
N VAL A 426 -15.57 8.28 10.34
CA VAL A 426 -14.55 9.35 10.33
C VAL A 426 -13.38 9.02 11.28
N MET A 427 -13.67 8.52 12.49
CA MET A 427 -12.65 8.10 13.45
C MET A 427 -11.75 6.99 12.89
N VAL A 428 -12.34 5.99 12.22
CA VAL A 428 -11.57 4.91 11.58
C VAL A 428 -10.69 5.46 10.45
N HIS A 429 -11.20 6.37 9.64
CA HIS A 429 -10.41 7.00 8.57
C HIS A 429 -9.24 7.83 9.13
N LEU A 430 -9.43 8.51 10.27
CA LEU A 430 -8.37 9.30 10.90
C LEU A 430 -7.13 8.48 11.28
N VAL A 431 -7.30 7.20 11.62
CA VAL A 431 -6.19 6.27 11.91
C VAL A 431 -5.20 6.18 10.75
N PHE A 432 -5.69 6.28 9.51
CA PHE A 432 -4.87 6.22 8.30
C PHE A 432 -4.55 7.59 7.71
N VAL A 433 -5.48 8.55 7.74
CA VAL A 433 -5.28 9.88 7.14
C VAL A 433 -4.26 10.71 7.94
N LEU A 434 -4.29 10.65 9.27
CA LEU A 434 -3.41 11.46 10.13
C LEU A 434 -1.91 11.18 9.89
N PRO A 435 -1.43 9.92 9.82
CA PRO A 435 -0.05 9.63 9.45
C PRO A 435 0.38 10.21 8.12
N TYR A 436 -0.45 10.09 7.08
CA TYR A 436 -0.14 10.62 5.74
C TYR A 436 -0.03 12.15 5.77
N VAL A 437 -1.00 12.84 6.36
CA VAL A 437 -0.98 14.30 6.49
C VAL A 437 0.25 14.77 7.28
N PHE A 438 0.57 14.09 8.39
CA PHE A 438 1.73 14.41 9.21
C PHE A 438 3.03 14.24 8.43
N LEU A 439 3.23 13.10 7.77
CA LEU A 439 4.44 12.83 7.00
C LEU A 439 4.59 13.81 5.82
N SER A 440 3.51 14.14 5.13
CA SER A 440 3.53 15.10 4.01
C SER A 440 3.80 16.53 4.43
N LEU A 441 3.31 16.99 5.59
CA LEU A 441 3.48 18.36 6.06
C LEU A 441 4.73 18.58 6.90
N SER A 442 5.25 17.54 7.58
CA SER A 442 6.34 17.68 8.55
C SER A 442 7.63 18.24 7.96
N ASP A 443 8.08 17.74 6.81
CA ASP A 443 9.33 18.18 6.19
C ASP A 443 9.23 19.63 5.64
N PRO A 444 8.20 20.01 4.86
CA PRO A 444 8.02 21.40 4.44
C PRO A 444 7.87 22.38 5.61
N TRP A 445 7.15 21.99 6.66
CA TRP A 445 6.97 22.83 7.86
C TRP A 445 8.29 23.08 8.59
N ARG A 446 9.11 22.04 8.78
CA ARG A 446 10.42 22.14 9.44
C ARG A 446 11.46 22.89 8.59
N ALA A 447 11.27 22.94 7.27
CA ALA A 447 12.12 23.70 6.37
C ALA A 447 11.80 25.20 6.32
N LEU A 448 10.67 25.63 6.91
CA LEU A 448 10.30 27.04 6.96
C LEU A 448 11.29 27.79 7.86
N ASP A 449 11.95 28.80 7.30
CA ASP A 449 12.95 29.57 8.02
C ASP A 449 12.29 30.56 8.99
N ASP A 450 12.56 30.39 10.29
CA ASP A 450 12.09 31.28 11.36
C ASP A 450 12.42 32.76 11.12
N ARG A 451 13.44 33.07 10.31
CA ARG A 451 13.78 34.44 9.93
C ARG A 451 12.64 35.14 9.19
N TYR A 452 11.81 34.42 8.43
CA TYR A 452 10.64 35.01 7.79
C TYR A 452 9.62 35.53 8.81
N ALA A 453 9.35 34.75 9.86
CA ALA A 453 8.47 35.17 10.94
C ALA A 453 9.05 36.37 11.71
N LYS A 454 10.37 36.36 11.99
CA LYS A 454 11.06 37.49 12.64
C LYS A 454 11.03 38.76 11.79
N LEU A 455 11.19 38.64 10.47
CA LEU A 455 11.10 39.77 9.55
C LEU A 455 9.67 40.33 9.51
N ALA A 456 8.66 39.47 9.42
CA ALA A 456 7.26 39.89 9.48
C ALA A 456 6.93 40.62 10.79
N ALA A 457 7.41 40.10 11.93
CA ALA A 457 7.28 40.75 13.23
C ALA A 457 7.94 42.13 13.27
N SER A 458 9.12 42.28 12.67
CA SER A 458 9.82 43.58 12.57
C SER A 458 9.07 44.60 11.70
N LEU A 459 8.21 44.13 10.78
CA LEU A 459 7.34 44.96 9.93
C LEU A 459 5.96 45.21 10.57
N GLY A 460 5.74 44.83 11.83
CA GLY A 460 4.51 45.08 12.58
C GLY A 460 3.44 44.00 12.46
N ALA A 461 3.75 42.85 11.85
CA ALA A 461 2.84 41.71 11.89
C ALA A 461 2.77 41.12 13.32
N PRO A 462 1.57 40.77 13.82
CA PRO A 462 1.46 40.10 15.11
C PRO A 462 2.14 38.73 15.08
N VAL A 463 2.90 38.43 16.14
CA VAL A 463 3.65 37.17 16.34
C VAL A 463 2.75 36.06 16.87
#